data_AF-A0A6V7IHS0-F1
#
_entry.id   AF-A0A6V7IHS0-F1
#
_cell.length_a   1.000
_cell.length_b   1.000
_cell.length_c   1.000
_cell.angle_alpha   90.00
_cell.angle_beta   90.00
_cell.angle_gamma   90.00
#
_symmetry.space_group_name_H-M   'P 1'
#
loop_
_entity.id
_entity.type
_entity.pdbx_description
1 polymer ?
#
loop_
_entity_poly.entity_id
_entity_poly.type
_entity_poly.pdbx_seq_one_letter_code
_entity_poly.pdbx_strand_id
1 'polypeptide(L)'
;EEEGKELVADAIRAGVFNDLGSGNNVDICVIRNTEIKGATFDPRAADYIRPYDIANVKGERTGNYRYKRGTTAILSKSVRPIIIESETVRRIEPESMDTSS
;
A
#
# COMPACT_ATOMS: atom_id res chain seq x y z
N GLU A 1 -8.64 3.38 22.26
CA GLU A 1 -7.93 3.15 20.98
C GLU A 1 -8.84 3.49 19.81
N GLU A 2 -9.99 2.84 19.68
CA GLU A 2 -10.95 3.09 18.59
C GLU A 2 -11.41 4.56 18.48
N GLU A 3 -11.76 5.22 19.57
CA GLU A 3 -12.12 6.65 19.56
C GLU A 3 -10.98 7.53 19.03
N GLY A 4 -9.72 7.16 19.31
CA GLY A 4 -8.55 7.87 18.80
C GLY A 4 -8.33 7.64 17.31
N LYS A 5 -8.57 6.41 16.82
CA LYS A 5 -8.53 6.11 15.37
C LYS A 5 -9.59 6.93 14.64
N GLU A 6 -10.82 6.96 15.16
CA GLU A 6 -11.92 7.69 14.53
C GLU A 6 -11.71 9.20 14.54
N LEU A 7 -11.23 9.76 15.66
CA LEU A 7 -10.91 11.20 15.74
C LEU A 7 -9.87 11.62 14.69
N VAL A 8 -8.81 10.82 14.51
CA VAL A 8 -7.76 11.10 13.52
C VAL A 8 -8.30 10.88 12.11
N ALA A 9 -9.10 9.84 11.88
CA ALA A 9 -9.74 9.59 10.60
C ALA A 9 -10.66 10.75 10.18
N ASP A 10 -11.48 11.25 11.10
CA ASP A 10 -12.36 12.41 10.88
C ASP A 10 -11.58 13.66 10.52
N ALA A 11 -10.48 13.93 11.24
CA ALA A 11 -9.62 15.08 10.96
C ALA A 11 -8.98 15.00 9.57
N ILE A 12 -8.48 13.83 9.17
CA ILE A 12 -7.91 13.62 7.83
C ILE A 12 -9.01 13.73 6.77
N ARG A 13 -10.19 13.16 7.02
CA ARG A 13 -11.34 13.21 6.11
C ARG A 13 -11.80 14.65 5.88
N ALA A 14 -11.77 15.50 6.91
CA ALA A 14 -12.03 16.92 6.78
C ALA A 14 -11.02 17.61 5.85
N GLY A 15 -9.74 17.26 5.91
CA GLY A 15 -8.72 17.74 4.97
C GLY A 15 -8.99 17.26 3.54
N VAL A 16 -9.26 15.97 3.35
CA VAL A 16 -9.56 15.35 2.06
C VAL A 16 -10.73 16.04 1.33
N PHE A 17 -11.78 16.43 2.04
CA PHE A 17 -12.96 17.06 1.42
C PHE A 17 -12.88 18.58 1.29
N ASN A 18 -11.97 19.26 2.00
CA ASN A 18 -11.89 20.72 2.01
C ASN A 18 -10.61 21.29 1.39
N ASP A 19 -9.59 20.47 1.12
CA ASP A 19 -8.33 20.88 0.47
C ASP A 19 -8.11 20.12 -0.86
N LEU A 20 -7.74 20.84 -1.91
CA LEU A 20 -7.49 20.27 -3.25
C LEU A 20 -6.16 19.50 -3.33
N GLY A 21 -5.23 19.76 -2.42
CA GLY A 21 -3.96 19.02 -2.32
C GLY A 21 -4.09 17.68 -1.59
N SER A 22 -5.21 17.44 -0.93
CA SER A 22 -5.48 16.27 -0.10
C SER A 22 -6.53 15.37 -0.75
N GLY A 23 -6.40 14.04 -0.65
CA GLY A 23 -7.35 13.11 -1.28
C GLY A 23 -6.97 11.65 -1.16
N ASN A 24 -7.81 10.77 -1.73
CA ASN A 24 -7.65 9.31 -1.79
C ASN A 24 -8.07 8.58 -0.49
N ASN A 25 -7.17 7.79 0.11
CA ASN A 25 -7.47 6.93 1.25
C ASN A 25 -6.96 7.54 2.55
N VAL A 26 -7.53 7.10 3.68
CA VAL A 26 -7.02 7.39 5.02
C VAL A 26 -6.25 6.18 5.53
N ASP A 27 -5.00 6.41 5.93
CA ASP A 27 -4.14 5.41 6.56
C ASP A 27 -3.89 5.79 8.02
N ILE A 28 -3.85 4.80 8.90
CA ILE A 28 -3.58 5.01 10.34
C ILE A 28 -2.40 4.14 10.77
N CYS A 29 -1.53 4.72 11.59
CA CYS A 29 -0.49 3.99 12.32
C CYS A 29 -0.73 4.16 13.82
N VAL A 30 -0.96 3.06 14.53
CA VAL A 30 -1.12 3.06 15.99
C VAL A 30 0.17 2.59 16.63
N ILE A 31 0.82 3.48 17.37
CA ILE A 31 2.03 3.16 18.12
C ILE A 31 1.64 2.94 19.58
N ARG A 32 1.78 1.71 20.08
CA ARG A 32 1.48 1.36 21.48
C ARG A 32 2.74 1.47 22.32
N ASN A 33 2.61 1.90 23.57
CA ASN A 33 3.72 1.84 24.52
C ASN A 33 3.76 0.41 25.11
N THR A 34 4.48 -0.48 24.46
CA THR A 34 4.89 -1.77 25.05
C THR A 34 5.97 -1.45 26.07
N GLU A 35 5.91 -2.03 27.27
CA GLU A 35 6.66 -1.64 28.48
C GLU A 35 8.21 -1.62 28.34
N ILE A 36 8.76 -0.70 27.57
CA ILE A 36 10.19 -0.41 27.51
C ILE A 36 10.38 0.86 28.32
N LYS A 37 10.94 0.68 29.53
CA LYS A 37 11.47 1.77 30.35
C LYS A 37 12.66 2.41 29.62
N GLY A 38 12.40 3.33 28.70
CA GLY A 38 13.44 4.07 27.97
C GLY A 38 12.90 4.82 26.76
N ALA A 39 13.60 5.86 26.34
CA ALA A 39 13.25 6.72 25.20
C ALA A 39 13.51 6.07 23.81
N THR A 40 13.41 4.74 23.72
CA THR A 40 13.74 3.97 22.52
C THR A 40 12.49 3.34 21.94
N PHE A 41 12.15 3.71 20.71
CA PHE A 41 10.99 3.20 19.96
C PHE A 41 11.22 1.74 19.51
N ASP A 42 10.28 0.85 19.82
CA ASP A 42 10.23 -0.52 19.28
C ASP A 42 9.36 -0.56 18.01
N PRO A 43 9.91 -0.90 16.84
CA PRO A 43 9.16 -0.98 15.59
C PRO A 43 8.07 -2.05 15.59
N ARG A 44 8.09 -3.04 16.49
CA ARG A 44 7.03 -4.07 16.62
C ARG A 44 5.78 -3.55 17.30
N ALA A 45 5.86 -2.43 18.01
CA ALA A 45 4.72 -1.82 18.69
C ALA A 45 3.85 -0.94 17.78
N ALA A 46 4.20 -0.84 16.50
CA ALA A 46 3.49 -0.07 15.49
C ALA A 46 2.56 -0.97 14.66
N ASP A 47 1.28 -0.60 14.62
CA ASP A 47 0.23 -1.26 13.86
C ASP A 47 -0.18 -0.37 12.68
N TYR A 48 0.16 -0.82 11.47
CA TYR A 48 -0.06 -0.07 10.23
C TYR A 48 -1.33 -0.56 9.53
N ILE A 49 -2.34 0.30 9.47
CA ILE A 49 -3.63 0.01 8.85
C ILE A 49 -3.75 0.81 7.56
N ARG A 50 -3.59 0.12 6.42
CA ARG A 50 -3.61 0.69 5.07
C ARG A 50 -4.42 -0.18 4.10
N PRO A 51 -5.63 0.23 3.66
CA PRO A 51 -6.36 1.43 4.08
C PRO A 51 -7.12 1.22 5.40
N TYR A 52 -7.24 2.26 6.21
CA TYR A 52 -8.23 2.30 7.31
C TYR A 52 -9.61 2.69 6.76
N ASP A 53 -9.65 3.70 5.89
CA ASP A 53 -10.88 4.17 5.23
C ASP A 53 -10.60 4.53 3.76
N ILE A 54 -11.60 4.34 2.90
CA ILE A 54 -11.57 4.69 1.48
C ILE A 54 -12.53 5.86 1.28
N ALA A 55 -12.02 7.08 1.44
CA ALA A 55 -12.84 8.30 1.38
C ALA A 55 -13.35 8.59 -0.04
N ASN A 56 -12.61 8.19 -1.08
CA ASN A 56 -12.99 8.40 -2.47
C ASN A 56 -12.79 7.13 -3.30
N VAL A 57 -13.82 6.75 -4.05
CA VAL A 57 -13.75 5.66 -5.03
C VAL A 57 -13.71 6.25 -6.43
N LYS A 58 -12.86 5.69 -7.29
CA LYS A 58 -12.80 6.07 -8.69
C LYS A 58 -14.10 5.67 -9.41
N GLY A 59 -14.70 6.59 -10.14
CA GLY A 59 -15.86 6.30 -10.97
C GLY A 59 -15.55 5.30 -12.10
N GLU A 60 -16.59 4.63 -12.58
CA GLU A 60 -16.49 3.69 -13.69
C GLU A 60 -16.36 4.43 -15.03
N ARG A 61 -15.49 3.94 -15.91
CA ARG A 61 -15.35 4.49 -17.27
C ARG A 61 -16.52 3.99 -18.11
N THR A 62 -17.29 4.91 -18.69
CA THR A 62 -18.44 4.56 -19.56
C THR A 62 -18.03 3.97 -20.90
N GLY A 63 -16.85 4.32 -21.41
CA GLY A 63 -16.32 3.84 -22.69
C GLY A 63 -15.21 2.81 -22.56
N ASN A 64 -15.13 1.91 -23.54
CA ASN A 64 -13.97 1.04 -23.72
C ASN A 64 -12.96 1.70 -24.65
N TYR A 65 -11.80 2.09 -24.11
CA TYR A 65 -10.73 2.77 -24.85
C TYR A 65 -9.62 1.80 -25.33
N ARG A 66 -9.88 0.49 -25.35
CA ARG A 66 -8.92 -0.51 -25.81
C ARG A 66 -8.87 -0.53 -27.34
N TYR A 67 -7.77 -0.03 -27.90
CA TYR A 67 -7.51 -0.12 -29.34
C TYR A 67 -7.21 -1.55 -29.77
N LYS A 68 -7.49 -1.86 -31.05
CA LYS A 68 -7.14 -3.14 -31.66
C LYS A 68 -5.61 -3.26 -31.76
N ARG A 69 -5.08 -4.48 -31.74
CA ARG A 69 -3.64 -4.71 -31.96
C ARG A 69 -3.25 -4.19 -33.35
N GLY A 70 -2.11 -3.50 -33.43
CA GLY A 70 -1.61 -2.91 -34.68
C GLY A 70 -2.01 -1.46 -34.95
N THR A 71 -2.77 -0.80 -34.06
CA THR A 71 -3.14 0.62 -34.22
C THR A 71 -1.95 1.59 -34.14
N THR A 72 -0.90 1.26 -33.39
CA THR A 72 0.29 2.13 -33.22
C THR A 72 1.38 1.78 -34.24
N ALA A 73 1.88 2.78 -34.98
CA ALA A 73 3.01 2.61 -35.89
C ALA A 73 4.31 2.30 -35.11
N ILE A 74 5.09 1.33 -35.61
CA ILE A 74 6.34 0.88 -34.99
C ILE A 74 7.50 1.21 -35.93
N LEU A 75 8.49 1.98 -35.45
CA LEU A 75 9.68 2.32 -36.24
C LEU A 75 10.74 1.21 -36.22
N SER A 76 10.92 0.56 -35.07
CA SER A 76 11.84 -0.57 -34.90
C SER A 76 11.32 -1.54 -33.85
N LYS A 77 11.62 -2.83 -34.04
CA LYS A 77 11.23 -3.91 -33.13
C LYS A 77 12.43 -4.80 -32.87
N SER A 78 12.77 -5.00 -31.60
CA SER A 78 13.79 -5.95 -31.16
C SER A 78 13.15 -6.94 -30.17
N VAL A 79 13.46 -8.23 -30.33
CA VAL A 79 13.00 -9.29 -29.43
C VAL A 79 14.23 -9.88 -28.76
N ARG A 80 14.29 -9.79 -27.43
CA ARG A 80 15.36 -10.39 -26.63
C ARG A 80 14.79 -11.60 -25.89
N PRO A 81 15.11 -12.83 -26.31
CA PRO A 81 14.66 -14.01 -25.59
C PRO A 81 15.34 -14.03 -24.21
N ILE A 82 14.57 -14.34 -23.16
CA ILE A 82 15.11 -14.61 -21.84
C ILE A 82 15.64 -16.06 -21.88
N ILE A 83 16.95 -16.22 -21.75
CA ILE A 83 17.61 -17.53 -21.68
C ILE A 83 17.66 -17.91 -20.20
N ILE A 84 17.01 -19.00 -19.82
CA ILE A 84 17.04 -19.52 -18.45
C ILE A 84 18.19 -20.53 -18.39
N GLU A 85 19.30 -20.18 -17.76
CA GLU A 85 20.49 -21.04 -17.66
C GLU A 85 20.34 -22.12 -16.59
N SER A 86 19.60 -21.85 -15.51
CA SER A 86 19.29 -22.84 -14.48
C SER A 86 18.02 -22.48 -13.72
N GLU A 87 17.24 -23.51 -13.37
CA GLU A 87 16.08 -23.41 -12.50
C GLU A 87 16.44 -24.09 -11.17
N THR A 88 16.29 -23.38 -10.05
CA THR A 88 16.51 -23.96 -8.72
C THR A 88 15.26 -23.80 -7.88
N VAL A 89 14.75 -24.91 -7.36
CA VAL A 89 13.63 -24.92 -6.42
C VAL A 89 14.20 -24.74 -5.03
N ARG A 90 14.03 -23.55 -4.44
CA ARG A 90 14.33 -23.31 -3.03
C ARG A 90 13.04 -23.44 -2.23
N ARG A 91 13.02 -24.36 -1.26
CA ARG A 91 12.01 -24.33 -0.21
C ARG A 91 12.32 -23.12 0.66
N ILE A 92 11.44 -22.13 0.60
CA ILE A 92 11.45 -21.04 1.56
C ILE A 92 10.82 -21.62 2.82
N GLU A 93 11.63 -21.93 3.82
CA GLU A 93 11.09 -22.11 5.17
C GLU A 93 10.51 -20.75 5.59
N PRO A 94 9.27 -20.71 6.10
CA PRO A 94 8.73 -19.47 6.63
C PRO A 94 9.68 -19.03 7.74
N GLU A 95 10.40 -17.93 7.53
CA GLU A 95 11.14 -17.29 8.62
C GLU A 95 10.14 -17.07 9.75
N SER A 96 10.38 -17.69 10.89
CA SER A 96 9.64 -17.38 12.10
C SER A 96 9.88 -15.90 12.35
N MET A 97 8.86 -15.08 12.06
CA MET A 97 8.82 -13.69 12.47
C MET A 97 9.18 -13.69 13.95
N ASP A 98 10.29 -13.04 14.32
CA ASP A 98 10.74 -12.98 15.70
C ASP A 98 9.71 -12.18 16.51
N THR A 99 8.73 -12.91 17.05
CA THR A 99 7.72 -12.43 17.99
C THR A 99 8.29 -12.48 19.40
N SER A 100 9.53 -12.00 19.60
CA SER A 100 10.02 -11.72 20.95
C SER A 100 9.12 -10.65 21.54
N SER A 101 8.33 -11.15 22.49
CA SER A 101 7.34 -10.54 23.38
C SER A 101 7.77 -9.23 24.03
#